data_AF-A0A946ZZA2-F1
#
_entry.id   AF-A0A946ZZA2-F1
#
_cell.length_a   1.000
_cell.length_b   1.000
_cell.length_c   1.000
_cell.angle_alpha   90.00
_cell.angle_beta   90.00
_cell.angle_gamma   90.00
#
_symmetry.space_group_name_H-M   'P 1'
#
loop_
_entity.id
_entity.type
_entity.pdbx_description
1 polymer ?
#
loop_
_entity_poly.entity_id
_entity_poly.type
_entity_poly.pdbx_seq_one_letter_code
_entity_poly.pdbx_strand_id
1 'polypeptide(L)'
;MATDLKEKLVSSFMAFENKVDVDHPIHDIRLGAIKNFEAKGFPTNKEEAWKYTSLRKFAKTNFSVFPKKSKTPEYRDVKKYFLHEVDTYKIVFIDGVYSSFLSETTHDGVDVCLMSAALSKPMYRQVVDVYFNKAASKDEQMTSLNTAFSREGAYIYIPKNKAPIKPIEILHFATGTEAALMLQPRNLIIAEENSELQVIERHQSLTDNEILTNSVTEIFAAENAIVDYYKVQNDRHTA
;
A
#
# COMPACT_ATOMS: atom_id res chain seq x y z
N MET A 1 11.54 -18.13 -23.09
CA MET A 1 10.08 -18.21 -22.84
C MET A 1 9.78 -17.20 -21.75
N ALA A 2 8.87 -16.25 -21.97
CA ALA A 2 8.51 -15.29 -20.93
C ALA A 2 7.82 -16.06 -19.79
N THR A 3 8.39 -16.03 -18.58
CA THR A 3 7.80 -16.62 -17.38
C THR A 3 6.43 -15.99 -17.15
N ASP A 4 5.42 -16.82 -16.87
CA ASP A 4 4.09 -16.36 -16.52
C ASP A 4 4.15 -15.44 -15.28
N LEU A 5 3.48 -14.28 -15.29
CA LEU A 5 3.60 -13.31 -14.21
C LEU A 5 3.15 -13.92 -12.86
N LYS A 6 2.20 -14.87 -12.87
CA LYS A 6 1.79 -15.58 -11.66
C LYS A 6 2.97 -16.35 -11.06
N GLU A 7 3.64 -17.17 -11.87
CA GLU A 7 4.81 -17.96 -11.43
C GLU A 7 5.94 -17.07 -10.92
N LYS A 8 6.16 -15.93 -11.60
CA LYS A 8 7.13 -14.93 -11.16
C LYS A 8 6.76 -14.34 -9.81
N LEU A 9 5.50 -14.02 -9.57
CA LEU A 9 5.03 -13.48 -8.28
C LEU A 9 5.17 -14.51 -7.16
N VAL A 10 4.75 -15.76 -7.39
CA VAL A 10 4.93 -16.84 -6.40
C VAL A 10 6.41 -17.06 -6.07
N SER A 11 7.29 -17.07 -7.08
CA SER A 11 8.74 -17.17 -6.86
C SER A 11 9.32 -15.95 -6.15
N SER A 12 8.81 -14.75 -6.47
CA SER A 12 9.25 -13.50 -5.83
C SER A 12 8.82 -13.42 -4.38
N PHE A 13 7.74 -14.09 -3.99
CA PHE A 13 7.31 -14.19 -2.61
C PHE A 13 8.35 -14.93 -1.74
N MET A 14 8.97 -16.00 -2.26
CA MET A 14 10.07 -16.68 -1.54
C MET A 14 11.25 -15.72 -1.27
N ALA A 15 11.55 -14.81 -2.19
CA ALA A 15 12.57 -13.78 -1.99
C ALA A 15 12.12 -12.65 -1.05
N PHE A 16 10.81 -12.41 -0.95
CA PHE A 16 10.21 -11.48 0.00
C PHE A 16 10.30 -11.98 1.43
N GLU A 17 10.11 -13.28 1.66
CA GLU A 17 10.19 -13.91 2.98
C GLU A 17 11.54 -13.66 3.66
N ASN A 18 12.64 -13.68 2.90
CA ASN A 18 13.98 -13.36 3.42
C ASN A 18 14.15 -11.91 3.92
N LYS A 19 13.17 -11.03 3.70
CA LYS A 19 13.22 -9.60 4.07
C LYS A 19 12.23 -9.26 5.18
N VAL A 20 11.48 -10.23 5.70
CA VAL A 20 10.48 -10.03 6.75
C VAL A 20 10.72 -11.01 7.89
N ASP A 21 10.17 -10.69 9.06
CA ASP A 21 10.16 -11.62 10.18
C ASP A 21 9.15 -12.75 9.91
N VAL A 22 9.66 -13.97 9.79
CA VAL A 22 8.88 -15.18 9.51
C VAL A 22 8.28 -15.80 10.78
N ASP A 23 8.77 -15.41 11.97
CA ASP A 23 8.24 -15.89 13.25
C ASP A 23 7.07 -15.02 13.75
N HIS A 24 6.80 -13.90 13.07
CA HIS A 24 5.69 -13.02 13.39
C HIS A 24 4.35 -13.63 12.92
N PRO A 25 3.24 -13.56 13.69
CA PRO A 25 1.92 -14.12 13.30
C PRO A 25 1.35 -13.63 11.95
N ILE A 26 1.85 -12.51 11.46
CA ILE A 26 1.46 -11.92 10.17
C ILE A 26 2.05 -12.72 9.00
N HIS A 27 3.13 -13.45 9.24
CA HIS A 27 3.71 -14.36 8.26
C HIS A 27 2.70 -15.42 7.81
N ASP A 28 1.95 -16.02 8.75
CA ASP A 28 0.89 -17.00 8.41
C ASP A 28 -0.22 -16.37 7.55
N ILE A 29 -0.58 -15.12 7.82
CA ILE A 29 -1.55 -14.37 7.01
C ILE A 29 -1.03 -14.20 5.58
N ARG A 30 0.24 -13.81 5.41
CA ARG A 30 0.87 -13.64 4.10
C ARG A 30 1.00 -14.97 3.35
N LEU A 31 1.39 -16.03 4.04
CA LEU A 31 1.49 -17.38 3.50
C LEU A 31 0.14 -17.92 3.03
N GLY A 32 -0.92 -17.73 3.81
CA GLY A 32 -2.27 -18.09 3.40
C GLY A 32 -2.70 -17.32 2.14
N ALA A 33 -2.40 -16.02 2.11
CA ALA A 33 -2.77 -15.15 1.00
C ALA A 33 -2.04 -15.49 -0.31
N ILE A 34 -0.73 -15.80 -0.27
CA ILE A 34 0.00 -16.20 -1.47
C ILE A 34 -0.48 -17.55 -2.00
N LYS A 35 -0.78 -18.52 -1.11
CA LYS A 35 -1.33 -19.83 -1.52
C LYS A 35 -2.70 -19.67 -2.19
N ASN A 36 -3.54 -18.79 -1.66
CA ASN A 36 -4.83 -18.49 -2.27
C ASN A 36 -4.66 -17.87 -3.67
N PHE A 37 -3.74 -16.91 -3.82
CA PHE A 37 -3.42 -16.32 -5.12
C PHE A 37 -2.80 -17.33 -6.09
N GLU A 38 -1.93 -18.22 -5.63
CA GLU A 38 -1.33 -19.27 -6.46
C GLU A 38 -2.40 -20.22 -7.03
N ALA A 39 -3.37 -20.59 -6.19
CA ALA A 39 -4.48 -21.47 -6.56
C ALA A 39 -5.46 -20.81 -7.52
N LYS A 40 -5.89 -19.56 -7.25
CA LYS A 40 -6.90 -18.84 -8.05
C LYS A 40 -6.31 -18.12 -9.28
N GLY A 41 -5.06 -17.68 -9.19
CA GLY A 41 -4.37 -16.88 -10.21
C GLY A 41 -4.91 -15.45 -10.35
N PHE A 42 -4.58 -14.79 -11.45
CA PHE A 42 -5.21 -13.52 -11.79
C PHE A 42 -6.67 -13.74 -12.17
N PRO A 43 -7.57 -12.82 -11.78
CA PRO A 43 -8.97 -12.93 -12.12
C PRO A 43 -9.18 -12.82 -13.64
N THR A 44 -10.25 -13.45 -14.09
CA THR A 44 -10.59 -13.51 -15.52
C THR A 44 -11.98 -12.94 -15.78
N ASN A 45 -12.26 -12.54 -17.03
CA ASN A 45 -13.58 -12.04 -17.44
C ASN A 45 -14.72 -13.08 -17.32
N LYS A 46 -14.42 -14.33 -16.90
CA LYS A 46 -15.44 -15.32 -16.54
C LYS A 46 -16.05 -15.06 -15.17
N GLU A 47 -15.36 -14.34 -14.32
CA GLU A 47 -15.83 -13.96 -12.99
C GLU A 47 -16.65 -12.68 -13.09
N GLU A 48 -17.77 -12.63 -12.37
CA GLU A 48 -18.73 -11.53 -12.47
C GLU A 48 -18.10 -10.16 -12.18
N ALA A 49 -17.29 -10.07 -11.11
CA ALA A 49 -16.57 -8.86 -10.73
C ALA A 49 -15.55 -8.37 -11.78
N TRP A 50 -15.13 -9.25 -12.71
CA TRP A 50 -14.08 -8.96 -13.70
C TRP A 50 -14.57 -9.04 -15.15
N LYS A 51 -15.87 -9.24 -15.37
CA LYS A 51 -16.48 -9.42 -16.69
C LYS A 51 -16.07 -8.34 -17.70
N TYR A 52 -15.98 -7.10 -17.25
CA TYR A 52 -15.67 -5.93 -18.08
C TYR A 52 -14.25 -5.39 -17.91
N THR A 53 -13.42 -6.00 -17.04
CA THR A 53 -12.08 -5.51 -16.71
C THR A 53 -11.05 -6.60 -16.99
N SER A 54 -10.38 -6.55 -18.14
CA SER A 54 -9.41 -7.58 -18.51
C SER A 54 -8.01 -7.29 -17.94
N LEU A 55 -7.46 -8.24 -17.18
CA LEU A 55 -6.08 -8.16 -16.68
C LEU A 55 -5.04 -8.81 -17.61
N ARG A 56 -5.42 -9.19 -18.83
CA ARG A 56 -4.56 -9.97 -19.73
C ARG A 56 -3.29 -9.21 -20.19
N LYS A 57 -3.37 -7.88 -20.36
CA LYS A 57 -2.20 -7.02 -20.66
C LYS A 57 -1.18 -7.12 -19.53
N PHE A 58 -1.67 -6.91 -18.31
CA PHE A 58 -0.84 -6.91 -17.10
C PHE A 58 -0.20 -8.28 -16.85
N ALA A 59 -0.97 -9.37 -16.96
CA ALA A 59 -0.47 -10.74 -16.77
C ALA A 59 0.68 -11.12 -17.73
N LYS A 60 0.80 -10.45 -18.88
CA LYS A 60 1.88 -10.67 -19.87
C LYS A 60 3.05 -9.69 -19.74
N THR A 61 2.90 -8.66 -18.92
CA THR A 61 3.91 -7.61 -18.75
C THR A 61 4.93 -8.07 -17.71
N ASN A 62 6.21 -7.90 -18.00
CA ASN A 62 7.30 -8.35 -17.12
C ASN A 62 7.57 -7.32 -16.01
N PHE A 63 6.63 -7.17 -15.08
CA PHE A 63 6.75 -6.21 -13.97
C PHE A 63 7.90 -6.54 -13.02
N SER A 64 8.68 -5.54 -12.63
CA SER A 64 9.57 -5.64 -11.48
C SER A 64 8.75 -5.58 -10.19
N VAL A 65 8.94 -6.56 -9.29
CA VAL A 65 8.25 -6.64 -7.99
C VAL A 65 9.09 -6.00 -6.87
N PHE A 66 10.42 -5.96 -7.08
CA PHE A 66 11.35 -5.25 -6.21
C PHE A 66 12.20 -4.32 -7.09
N PRO A 67 12.17 -3.00 -6.85
CA PRO A 67 13.02 -2.08 -7.60
C PRO A 67 14.49 -2.48 -7.41
N LYS A 68 15.22 -2.67 -8.51
CA LYS A 68 16.64 -3.06 -8.51
C LYS A 68 17.55 -1.85 -8.47
N LYS A 69 17.05 -0.72 -8.97
CA LYS A 69 17.72 0.56 -9.05
C LYS A 69 16.92 1.57 -8.25
N SER A 70 17.59 2.33 -7.40
CA SER A 70 16.98 3.47 -6.72
C SER A 70 17.37 4.75 -7.43
N LYS A 71 16.37 5.52 -7.84
CA LYS A 71 16.55 6.94 -8.15
C LYS A 71 15.70 7.70 -7.16
N THR A 72 16.33 8.36 -6.19
CA THR A 72 15.61 9.22 -5.26
C THR A 72 15.35 10.55 -5.96
N PRO A 73 14.09 10.91 -6.31
CA PRO A 73 13.79 12.24 -6.80
C PRO A 73 14.15 13.29 -5.75
N GLU A 74 14.60 14.46 -6.21
CA GLU A 74 14.85 15.58 -5.31
C GLU A 74 13.53 16.23 -4.91
N TYR A 75 13.52 16.96 -3.78
CA TYR A 75 12.32 17.68 -3.31
C TYR A 75 11.73 18.59 -4.39
N ARG A 76 12.56 19.25 -5.20
CA ARG A 76 12.10 20.11 -6.31
C ARG A 76 11.27 19.37 -7.37
N ASP A 77 11.53 18.07 -7.58
CA ASP A 77 10.86 17.28 -8.61
C ASP A 77 9.44 16.88 -8.17
N VAL A 78 9.25 16.72 -6.85
CA VAL A 78 8.01 16.20 -6.25
C VAL A 78 7.18 17.26 -5.52
N LYS A 79 7.76 18.41 -5.15
CA LYS A 79 7.09 19.47 -4.37
C LYS A 79 5.74 19.88 -4.93
N LYS A 80 5.63 19.96 -6.26
CA LYS A 80 4.40 20.35 -6.97
C LYS A 80 3.22 19.39 -6.78
N TYR A 81 3.46 18.18 -6.27
CA TYR A 81 2.42 17.18 -6.01
C TYR A 81 1.95 17.16 -4.56
N PHE A 82 2.66 17.85 -3.65
CA PHE A 82 2.20 18.06 -2.28
C PHE A 82 1.06 19.07 -2.27
N LEU A 83 0.20 19.00 -1.25
CA LEU A 83 -0.82 20.01 -1.04
C LEU A 83 -0.18 21.40 -0.90
N HIS A 84 -0.67 22.33 -1.72
CA HIS A 84 -0.16 23.70 -1.75
C HIS A 84 -0.69 24.47 -0.54
N GLU A 85 0.18 25.21 0.15
CA GLU A 85 -0.16 26.08 1.29
C GLU A 85 -0.83 25.40 2.49
N VAL A 86 -0.81 24.06 2.55
CA VAL A 86 -1.30 23.30 3.70
C VAL A 86 -0.14 22.53 4.32
N ASP A 87 0.06 22.70 5.62
CA ASP A 87 1.01 21.89 6.38
C ASP A 87 0.38 20.53 6.72
N THR A 88 1.10 19.45 6.46
CA THR A 88 0.57 18.07 6.48
C THR A 88 1.57 17.11 7.10
N TYR A 89 1.08 16.08 7.79
CA TYR A 89 1.89 14.89 8.02
C TYR A 89 2.03 14.13 6.70
N LYS A 90 3.24 13.70 6.35
CA LYS A 90 3.54 13.12 5.02
C LYS A 90 4.17 11.76 5.18
N ILE A 91 3.64 10.77 4.48
CA ILE A 91 4.26 9.45 4.35
C ILE A 91 4.53 9.22 2.86
N VAL A 92 5.80 9.36 2.47
CA VAL A 92 6.22 9.33 1.08
C VAL A 92 6.92 8.02 0.75
N PHE A 93 6.47 7.37 -0.31
CA PHE A 93 7.06 6.17 -0.89
C PHE A 93 7.56 6.46 -2.30
N ILE A 94 8.81 6.09 -2.59
CA ILE A 94 9.42 6.17 -3.91
C ILE A 94 9.61 4.73 -4.39
N ASP A 95 8.94 4.35 -5.48
CA ASP A 95 8.92 2.98 -6.02
C ASP A 95 8.61 1.92 -4.95
N GLY A 96 7.70 2.24 -4.02
CA GLY A 96 7.31 1.36 -2.91
C GLY A 96 8.27 1.31 -1.73
N VAL A 97 9.29 2.17 -1.70
CA VAL A 97 10.25 2.29 -0.59
C VAL A 97 10.02 3.61 0.15
N TYR A 98 9.94 3.57 1.47
CA TYR A 98 9.77 4.76 2.30
C TYR A 98 10.93 5.76 2.16
N SER A 99 10.59 7.04 2.06
CA SER A 99 11.53 8.16 2.03
C SER A 99 11.42 9.01 3.29
N SER A 100 12.32 8.81 4.24
CA SER A 100 12.37 9.61 5.48
C SER A 100 12.66 11.08 5.20
N PHE A 101 13.41 11.41 4.16
CA PHE A 101 13.76 12.79 3.81
C PHE A 101 12.56 13.62 3.32
N LEU A 102 11.55 12.96 2.74
CA LEU A 102 10.35 13.62 2.22
C LEU A 102 9.13 13.48 3.14
N SER A 103 9.30 12.77 4.26
CA SER A 103 8.20 12.37 5.15
C SER A 103 8.27 13.07 6.49
N GLU A 104 7.10 13.21 7.11
CA GLU A 104 6.89 13.78 8.42
C GLU A 104 5.82 12.94 9.13
N THR A 105 6.28 12.01 9.97
CA THR A 105 5.43 11.13 10.79
C THR A 105 5.20 11.74 12.17
N THR A 106 4.15 11.32 12.87
CA THR A 106 3.90 11.73 14.26
C THR A 106 3.48 10.56 15.15
N HIS A 107 3.79 10.69 16.44
CA HIS A 107 3.35 9.84 17.54
C HIS A 107 2.80 10.69 18.70
N ASP A 108 2.57 11.98 18.46
CA ASP A 108 2.09 12.92 19.48
C ASP A 108 0.58 12.91 19.54
N GLY A 109 0.04 12.15 20.50
CA GLY A 109 -1.38 12.02 20.74
C GLY A 109 -2.14 11.17 19.71
N VAL A 110 -1.61 11.02 18.50
CA VAL A 110 -2.07 10.15 17.40
C VAL A 110 -0.86 9.45 16.78
N ASP A 111 -1.06 8.31 16.14
CA ASP A 111 0.00 7.63 15.39
C ASP A 111 -0.23 7.80 13.89
N VAL A 112 0.74 8.40 13.21
CA VAL A 112 0.80 8.52 11.75
C VAL A 112 2.20 8.08 11.32
N CYS A 113 2.33 6.80 10.98
CA CYS A 113 3.64 6.19 10.69
C CYS A 113 3.54 5.07 9.63
N LEU A 114 4.60 4.28 9.51
CA LEU A 114 4.69 3.23 8.51
C LEU A 114 4.01 1.95 8.95
N MET A 115 3.38 1.28 7.99
CA MET A 115 2.87 -0.07 8.16
C MET A 115 4.00 -1.04 8.55
N SER A 116 5.20 -0.90 7.97
CA SER A 116 6.36 -1.71 8.35
C SER A 116 6.75 -1.57 9.82
N ALA A 117 6.59 -0.37 10.40
CA ALA A 117 6.79 -0.15 11.83
C ALA A 117 5.65 -0.78 12.67
N ALA A 118 4.40 -0.64 12.23
CA ALA A 118 3.24 -1.25 12.87
C ALA A 118 3.34 -2.79 12.91
N LEU A 119 3.85 -3.40 11.84
CA LEU A 119 3.97 -4.85 11.69
C LEU A 119 5.17 -5.46 12.44
N SER A 120 6.11 -4.65 12.95
CA SER A 120 7.36 -5.12 13.57
C SER A 120 7.53 -4.71 15.03
N LYS A 121 6.97 -3.58 15.45
CA LYS A 121 7.16 -3.07 16.80
C LYS A 121 6.11 -3.64 17.77
N PRO A 122 6.51 -4.20 18.94
CA PRO A 122 5.58 -4.81 19.89
C PRO A 122 4.43 -3.91 20.36
N MET A 123 4.67 -2.60 20.45
CA MET A 123 3.66 -1.63 20.91
C MET A 123 2.38 -1.60 20.05
N TYR A 124 2.47 -1.93 18.75
CA TYR A 124 1.33 -1.90 17.83
C TYR A 124 0.61 -3.24 17.72
N ARG A 125 1.19 -4.32 18.27
CA ARG A 125 0.71 -5.69 18.07
C ARG A 125 -0.75 -5.86 18.45
N GLN A 126 -1.18 -5.28 19.56
CA GLN A 126 -2.57 -5.39 20.03
C GLN A 126 -3.56 -4.80 19.02
N VAL A 127 -3.25 -3.64 18.45
CA VAL A 127 -4.10 -2.99 17.46
C VAL A 127 -4.07 -3.76 16.13
N VAL A 128 -2.87 -4.17 15.69
CA VAL A 128 -2.70 -4.92 14.45
C VAL A 128 -3.43 -6.27 14.48
N ASP A 129 -3.35 -7.02 15.58
CA ASP A 129 -4.03 -8.32 15.71
C ASP A 129 -5.57 -8.19 15.63
N VAL A 130 -6.11 -7.05 16.09
CA VAL A 130 -7.53 -6.73 16.06
C VAL A 130 -8.00 -6.28 14.69
N TYR A 131 -7.22 -5.46 13.97
CA TYR A 131 -7.72 -4.76 12.78
C TYR A 131 -7.10 -5.20 11.45
N PHE A 132 -5.85 -5.67 11.44
CA PHE A 132 -5.17 -6.01 10.19
C PHE A 132 -5.78 -7.23 9.52
N ASN A 133 -6.06 -7.10 8.21
CA ASN A 133 -6.63 -8.14 7.37
C ASN A 133 -7.98 -8.68 7.88
N LYS A 134 -8.80 -7.80 8.48
CA LYS A 134 -10.17 -8.11 8.93
C LYS A 134 -11.24 -7.56 8.01
N ALA A 135 -11.01 -6.39 7.41
CA ALA A 135 -11.93 -5.79 6.44
C ALA A 135 -11.57 -6.23 5.01
N ALA A 136 -10.30 -6.52 4.75
CA ALA A 136 -9.85 -6.99 3.45
C ALA A 136 -10.47 -8.36 3.07
N SER A 137 -11.01 -8.46 1.85
CA SER A 137 -11.55 -9.70 1.31
C SER A 137 -10.47 -10.77 1.17
N LYS A 138 -10.66 -11.91 1.84
CA LYS A 138 -9.73 -13.05 1.77
C LYS A 138 -9.95 -13.91 0.53
N ASP A 139 -11.09 -13.76 -0.13
CA ASP A 139 -11.45 -14.55 -1.30
C ASP A 139 -10.99 -13.91 -2.62
N GLU A 140 -10.87 -12.58 -2.65
CA GLU A 140 -10.44 -11.85 -3.84
C GLU A 140 -8.95 -12.05 -4.11
N GLN A 141 -8.64 -12.31 -5.38
CA GLN A 141 -7.29 -12.66 -5.83
C GLN A 141 -6.32 -11.48 -5.71
N MET A 142 -6.73 -10.29 -6.14
CA MET A 142 -5.89 -9.09 -6.06
C MET A 142 -5.65 -8.66 -4.61
N THR A 143 -6.67 -8.76 -3.76
CA THR A 143 -6.54 -8.51 -2.32
C THR A 143 -5.60 -9.52 -1.67
N SER A 144 -5.72 -10.81 -2.02
CA SER A 144 -4.80 -11.86 -1.55
C SER A 144 -3.36 -11.59 -1.97
N LEU A 145 -3.16 -11.16 -3.21
CA LEU A 145 -1.84 -10.80 -3.72
C LEU A 145 -1.25 -9.60 -2.95
N ASN A 146 -2.05 -8.56 -2.68
CA ASN A 146 -1.59 -7.43 -1.86
C ASN A 146 -1.26 -7.88 -0.44
N THR A 147 -2.13 -8.66 0.20
CA THR A 147 -1.92 -9.17 1.56
C THR A 147 -0.64 -10.01 1.64
N ALA A 148 -0.33 -10.85 0.64
CA ALA A 148 0.91 -11.60 0.58
C ALA A 148 2.14 -10.67 0.61
N PHE A 149 2.17 -9.65 -0.24
CA PHE A 149 3.29 -8.71 -0.33
C PHE A 149 3.22 -7.52 0.64
N SER A 150 2.29 -7.55 1.60
CA SER A 150 2.09 -6.45 2.55
C SER A 150 3.37 -6.18 3.35
N ARG A 151 3.94 -5.00 3.21
CA ARG A 151 5.16 -4.59 3.94
C ARG A 151 5.15 -3.11 4.24
N GLU A 152 4.95 -2.30 3.21
CA GLU A 152 4.95 -0.85 3.28
C GLU A 152 3.57 -0.28 2.98
N GLY A 153 3.36 0.94 3.45
CA GLY A 153 2.10 1.67 3.42
C GLY A 153 1.95 2.49 4.70
N ALA A 154 0.82 3.15 4.87
CA ALA A 154 0.53 3.98 6.04
C ALA A 154 -0.17 3.19 7.14
N TYR A 155 0.25 3.40 8.37
CA TYR A 155 -0.49 3.05 9.57
C TYR A 155 -0.93 4.36 10.24
N ILE A 156 -2.24 4.51 10.42
CA ILE A 156 -2.85 5.68 11.03
C ILE A 156 -3.79 5.20 12.14
N TYR A 157 -3.54 5.65 13.37
CA TYR A 157 -4.40 5.35 14.52
C TYR A 157 -4.74 6.63 15.26
N ILE A 158 -6.03 6.95 15.30
CA ILE A 158 -6.57 8.12 15.99
C ILE A 158 -7.35 7.63 17.22
N PRO A 159 -6.85 7.87 18.45
CA PRO A 159 -7.55 7.47 19.67
C PRO A 159 -8.88 8.21 19.86
N LYS A 160 -9.70 7.68 20.77
CA LYS A 160 -11.00 8.25 21.14
C LYS A 160 -10.89 9.74 21.50
N ASN A 161 -11.83 10.54 21.01
CA ASN A 161 -11.92 11.98 21.23
C ASN A 161 -10.68 12.79 20.77
N LYS A 162 -9.96 12.32 19.74
CA LYS A 162 -8.79 13.03 19.20
C LYS A 162 -8.93 13.28 17.70
N ALA A 163 -8.14 14.25 17.24
CA ALA A 163 -7.92 14.55 15.83
C ALA A 163 -6.45 14.93 15.62
N PRO A 164 -5.84 14.61 14.46
CA PRO A 164 -4.51 15.10 14.15
C PRO A 164 -4.53 16.61 13.93
N ILE A 165 -3.48 17.31 14.36
CA ILE A 165 -3.36 18.78 14.19
C ILE A 165 -3.15 19.24 12.74
N LYS A 166 -2.81 18.29 11.85
CA LYS A 166 -2.59 18.49 10.41
C LYS A 166 -3.27 17.34 9.66
N PRO A 167 -3.76 17.57 8.43
CA PRO A 167 -4.20 16.47 7.57
C PRO A 167 -3.01 15.57 7.19
N ILE A 168 -3.32 14.36 6.71
CA ILE A 168 -2.34 13.32 6.42
C ILE A 168 -2.26 13.10 4.91
N GLU A 169 -1.07 13.21 4.33
CA GLU A 169 -0.80 12.84 2.94
C GLU A 169 -0.01 11.53 2.86
N ILE A 170 -0.53 10.58 2.08
CA ILE A 170 0.16 9.34 1.71
C ILE A 170 0.53 9.47 0.23
N LEU A 171 1.82 9.59 -0.09
CA LEU A 171 2.28 9.87 -1.45
C LEU A 171 3.09 8.70 -1.99
N HIS A 172 2.66 8.15 -3.12
CA HIS A 172 3.37 7.12 -3.87
C HIS A 172 3.90 7.71 -5.17
N PHE A 173 5.22 7.78 -5.32
CA PHE A 173 5.89 8.21 -6.54
C PHE A 173 6.47 7.02 -7.28
N ALA A 174 6.14 6.90 -8.58
CA ALA A 174 6.77 5.96 -9.48
C ALA A 174 7.77 6.69 -10.38
N THR A 175 9.05 6.34 -10.28
CA THR A 175 10.14 7.13 -10.89
C THR A 175 10.44 6.72 -12.33
N GLY A 176 9.94 5.58 -12.77
CA GLY A 176 10.29 5.00 -14.08
C GLY A 176 11.70 4.44 -14.15
N THR A 177 12.34 4.15 -13.01
CA THR A 177 13.68 3.52 -13.01
C THR A 177 13.62 2.08 -13.55
N GLU A 178 12.49 1.41 -13.34
CA GLU A 178 12.15 0.14 -13.98
C GLU A 178 11.24 0.39 -15.20
N ALA A 179 11.39 -0.42 -16.25
CA ALA A 179 10.56 -0.32 -17.46
C ALA A 179 9.08 -0.66 -17.18
N ALA A 180 8.84 -1.55 -16.22
CA ALA A 180 7.52 -1.88 -15.70
C ALA A 180 7.64 -2.17 -14.20
N LEU A 181 6.85 -1.51 -13.36
CA LEU A 181 6.88 -1.65 -11.89
C LEU A 181 5.54 -2.11 -11.33
N MET A 182 5.54 -3.07 -10.41
CA MET A 182 4.35 -3.47 -9.66
C MET A 182 4.49 -3.08 -8.19
N LEU A 183 3.50 -2.38 -7.65
CA LEU A 183 3.46 -1.90 -6.27
C LEU A 183 2.29 -2.51 -5.50
N GLN A 184 2.52 -2.79 -4.22
CA GLN A 184 1.56 -3.46 -3.33
C GLN A 184 1.38 -2.66 -2.02
N PRO A 185 1.02 -1.37 -2.06
CA PRO A 185 0.88 -0.59 -0.83
C PRO A 185 -0.28 -1.13 0.02
N ARG A 186 -0.05 -1.22 1.33
CA ARG A 186 -1.02 -1.71 2.30
C ARG A 186 -1.19 -0.70 3.43
N ASN A 187 -2.34 -0.06 3.45
CA ASN A 187 -2.66 0.96 4.45
C ASN A 187 -3.64 0.39 5.49
N LEU A 188 -3.49 0.80 6.75
CA LEU A 188 -4.39 0.49 7.85
C LEU A 188 -4.71 1.79 8.60
N ILE A 189 -5.99 2.16 8.64
CA ILE A 189 -6.49 3.40 9.23
C ILE A 189 -7.55 3.05 10.26
N ILE A 190 -7.36 3.48 11.50
CA ILE A 190 -8.28 3.28 12.60
C ILE A 190 -8.62 4.63 13.22
N ALA A 191 -9.93 4.92 13.28
CA ALA A 191 -10.50 6.09 13.91
C ALA A 191 -11.45 5.60 15.02
N GLU A 192 -11.03 5.77 16.27
CA GLU A 192 -11.80 5.38 17.46
C GLU A 192 -12.97 6.36 17.71
N GLU A 193 -13.79 6.09 18.74
CA GLU A 193 -15.04 6.82 18.97
C GLU A 193 -14.83 8.36 19.05
N ASN A 194 -15.72 9.13 18.42
CA ASN A 194 -15.67 10.60 18.35
C ASN A 194 -14.30 11.15 17.88
N SER A 195 -13.56 10.40 17.05
CA SER A 195 -12.32 10.89 16.44
C SER A 195 -12.56 11.46 15.04
N GLU A 196 -11.64 12.31 14.58
CA GLU A 196 -11.73 12.92 13.26
C GLU A 196 -10.38 12.90 12.56
N LEU A 197 -10.36 12.63 11.25
CA LEU A 197 -9.17 12.78 10.42
C LEU A 197 -9.49 13.02 8.95
N GLN A 198 -8.52 13.62 8.26
CA GLN A 198 -8.52 13.78 6.81
C GLN A 198 -7.25 13.17 6.22
N VAL A 199 -7.43 12.31 5.21
CA VAL A 199 -6.35 11.58 4.55
C VAL A 199 -6.43 11.78 3.06
N ILE A 200 -5.28 12.08 2.45
CA ILE A 200 -5.13 12.23 1.00
C ILE A 200 -4.10 11.20 0.53
N GLU A 201 -4.56 10.14 -0.14
CA GLU A 201 -3.70 9.17 -0.81
C GLU A 201 -3.48 9.59 -2.26
N ARG A 202 -2.23 9.82 -2.66
CA ARG A 202 -1.84 10.16 -4.03
C ARG A 202 -0.95 9.08 -4.63
N HIS A 203 -1.32 8.61 -5.81
CA HIS A 203 -0.47 7.80 -6.69
C HIS A 203 -0.03 8.66 -7.87
N GLN A 204 1.29 8.80 -8.07
CA GLN A 204 1.84 9.71 -9.06
C GLN A 204 2.99 9.07 -9.84
N SER A 205 2.76 8.88 -11.13
CA SER A 205 3.82 8.52 -12.07
C SER A 205 4.63 9.75 -12.49
N LEU A 206 5.96 9.66 -12.42
CA LEU A 206 6.90 10.72 -12.83
C LEU A 206 7.36 10.55 -14.29
N THR A 207 7.13 9.38 -14.88
CA THR A 207 7.39 9.06 -16.29
C THR A 207 6.19 8.34 -16.89
N ASP A 208 6.32 7.88 -18.14
CA ASP A 208 5.29 7.13 -18.87
C ASP A 208 5.55 5.61 -18.86
N ASN A 209 6.47 5.14 -18.01
CA ASN A 209 6.75 3.71 -17.86
C ASN A 209 5.54 2.98 -17.25
N GLU A 210 5.37 1.71 -17.60
CA GLU A 210 4.24 0.90 -17.16
C GLU A 210 4.26 0.71 -15.63
N ILE A 211 3.11 0.92 -14.98
CA ILE A 211 2.95 0.71 -13.55
C ILE A 211 1.67 -0.08 -13.27
N LEU A 212 1.75 -1.01 -12.33
CA LEU A 212 0.60 -1.68 -11.76
C LEU A 212 0.60 -1.47 -10.24
N THR A 213 -0.24 -0.57 -9.76
CA THR A 213 -0.43 -0.35 -8.33
C THR A 213 -1.65 -1.11 -7.83
N ASN A 214 -1.42 -2.17 -7.06
CA ASN A 214 -2.46 -2.92 -6.36
C ASN A 214 -2.51 -2.46 -4.90
N SER A 215 -3.24 -1.38 -4.63
CA SER A 215 -3.37 -0.77 -3.29
C SER A 215 -4.55 -1.35 -2.52
N VAL A 216 -4.34 -1.69 -1.24
CA VAL A 216 -5.41 -2.07 -0.31
C VAL A 216 -5.33 -1.16 0.92
N THR A 217 -6.46 -0.56 1.26
CA THR A 217 -6.61 0.28 2.46
C THR A 217 -7.76 -0.28 3.28
N GLU A 218 -7.49 -0.61 4.54
CA GLU A 218 -8.53 -0.97 5.52
C GLU A 218 -8.81 0.25 6.40
N ILE A 219 -10.08 0.67 6.48
CA ILE A 219 -10.51 1.81 7.30
C ILE A 219 -11.54 1.31 8.30
N PHE A 220 -11.27 1.54 9.59
CA PHE A 220 -12.18 1.27 10.69
C PHE A 220 -12.59 2.59 11.33
N ALA A 221 -13.86 2.96 11.18
CA ALA A 221 -14.46 4.13 11.82
C ALA A 221 -15.42 3.66 12.91
N ALA A 222 -15.10 4.00 14.16
CA ALA A 222 -15.95 3.69 15.31
C ALA A 222 -17.14 4.66 15.40
N GLU A 223 -17.97 4.48 16.44
CA GLU A 223 -19.15 5.31 16.66
C GLU A 223 -18.78 6.81 16.70
N ASN A 224 -19.52 7.62 15.93
CA ASN A 224 -19.31 9.05 15.76
C ASN A 224 -17.92 9.49 15.25
N ALA A 225 -17.11 8.56 14.72
CA ALA A 225 -15.86 8.92 14.06
C ALA A 225 -16.14 9.54 12.68
N ILE A 226 -15.35 10.55 12.30
CA ILE A 226 -15.42 11.22 10.99
C ILE A 226 -14.11 10.95 10.25
N VAL A 227 -14.23 10.29 9.08
CA VAL A 227 -13.06 9.96 8.25
C VAL A 227 -13.29 10.50 6.85
N ASP A 228 -12.53 11.53 6.48
CA ASP A 228 -12.46 12.00 5.11
C ASP A 228 -11.27 11.33 4.40
N TYR A 229 -11.55 10.54 3.38
CA TYR A 229 -10.52 9.85 2.60
C TYR A 229 -10.60 10.22 1.12
N TYR A 230 -9.58 10.93 0.65
CA TYR A 230 -9.45 11.35 -0.73
C TYR A 230 -8.36 10.53 -1.42
N LYS A 231 -8.71 9.88 -2.53
CA LYS A 231 -7.74 9.16 -3.36
C LYS A 231 -7.57 9.84 -4.71
N VAL A 232 -6.34 10.22 -5.02
CA VAL A 232 -5.97 10.84 -6.31
C VAL A 232 -5.05 9.90 -7.06
N GLN A 233 -5.52 9.38 -8.19
CA GLN A 233 -4.75 8.48 -9.04
C GLN A 233 -4.33 9.22 -10.32
N ASN A 234 -3.04 9.53 -10.41
CA ASN A 234 -2.40 10.20 -11.55
C ASN A 234 -1.30 9.31 -12.15
N ASP A 235 -1.59 8.02 -12.27
CA ASP A 235 -0.80 7.13 -13.11
C ASP A 235 -1.05 7.57 -14.57
N ARG A 236 0.03 7.84 -15.31
CA ARG A 236 -0.10 8.42 -16.66
C ARG A 236 -0.72 7.40 -17.62
N HIS A 237 -1.34 7.90 -18.68
CA HIS A 237 -2.32 7.21 -19.56
C HIS A 237 -1.88 5.86 -20.17
N THR A 238 -0.60 5.47 -20.05
CA THR A 238 -0.05 4.18 -20.47
C THR A 238 -0.08 3.09 -19.40
N ALA A 239 -0.44 3.40 -18.14
CA ALA A 239 -0.68 2.40 -17.09
C ALA A 239 -1.86 1.48 -17.46
#